data_AF-A0A936AZY3-F1
#
_entry.id   AF-A0A936AZY3-F1
#
_cell.length_a   1.000
_cell.length_b   1.000
_cell.length_c   1.000
_cell.angle_alpha   90.00
_cell.angle_beta   90.00
_cell.angle_gamma   90.00
#
_symmetry.space_group_name_H-M   'P 1'
#
loop_
_entity.id
_entity.type
_entity.pdbx_description
1 polymer ?
#
loop_
_entity_poly.entity_id
_entity_poly.type
_entity_poly.pdbx_seq_one_letter_code
_entity_poly.pdbx_strand_id
1 'polypeptide(L)'
;MSDTSLPQPSQFGAIDIELLRHRLQLTPGQRLQAMLDARELLVGFKRGRLRRQYPHLSLREINLKLLEEIERAQNLPPRPQSIHRHSP
;
A
#
# COMPACT_ATOMS: atom_id res chain seq x y z
N MET A 1 22.94 15.17 -41.96
CA MET A 1 23.60 14.38 -40.90
C MET A 1 22.62 14.32 -39.75
N SER A 2 21.95 13.18 -39.59
CA SER A 2 20.84 13.00 -38.66
C SER A 2 21.41 12.64 -37.30
N ASP A 3 21.21 13.51 -36.31
CA ASP A 3 21.63 13.27 -34.93
C ASP A 3 20.65 12.28 -34.29
N THR A 4 21.14 11.09 -34.00
CA THR A 4 20.37 9.99 -33.41
C THR A 4 20.15 10.30 -31.93
N SER A 5 19.12 11.09 -31.63
CA SER A 5 18.63 11.25 -30.26
C SER A 5 18.19 9.89 -29.72
N LEU A 6 19.02 9.29 -28.85
CA LEU A 6 18.68 8.08 -28.12
C LEU A 6 17.35 8.32 -27.36
N PRO A 7 16.39 7.38 -27.43
CA PRO A 7 15.17 7.51 -26.65
C PRO A 7 15.53 7.45 -25.16
N GLN A 8 15.20 8.51 -24.43
CA GLN A 8 15.36 8.58 -22.99
C GLN A 8 14.55 7.44 -22.34
N PRO A 9 15.12 6.71 -21.36
CA PRO A 9 14.43 5.58 -20.74
C PRO A 9 13.11 6.04 -20.13
N SER A 10 12.06 5.36 -20.56
CA SER A 10 10.66 5.62 -20.27
C SER A 10 10.39 5.80 -18.78
N GLN A 11 9.52 6.77 -18.51
CA GLN A 11 8.94 7.23 -17.25
C GLN A 11 8.04 6.16 -16.57
N PHE A 12 8.48 4.92 -16.50
CA PHE A 12 7.98 3.97 -15.51
C PHE A 12 8.92 4.07 -14.31
N GLY A 13 8.50 4.78 -13.25
CA GLY A 13 9.32 5.04 -12.06
C GLY A 13 10.05 3.77 -11.65
N ALA A 14 11.39 3.86 -11.55
CA ALA A 14 12.33 2.75 -11.43
C ALA A 14 11.67 1.52 -10.80
N ILE A 15 11.27 0.57 -11.64
CA ILE A 15 10.81 -0.71 -11.17
C ILE A 15 11.95 -1.24 -10.30
N ASP A 16 11.70 -1.41 -9.00
CA ASP A 16 12.69 -1.96 -8.09
C ASP A 16 12.92 -3.42 -8.49
N ILE A 17 13.90 -3.62 -9.37
CA ILE A 17 14.24 -4.91 -9.97
C ILE A 17 14.64 -5.90 -8.87
N GLU A 18 15.24 -5.43 -7.79
CA GLU A 18 15.60 -6.28 -6.65
C GLU A 18 14.36 -6.71 -5.88
N LEU A 19 13.41 -5.80 -5.63
CA LEU A 19 12.13 -6.16 -5.03
C LEU A 19 11.36 -7.18 -5.88
N LEU A 20 11.35 -7.01 -7.20
CA LEU A 20 10.74 -7.97 -8.12
C LEU A 20 11.45 -9.31 -8.08
N ARG A 21 12.77 -9.33 -8.13
CA ARG A 21 13.58 -10.55 -8.07
C ARG A 21 13.32 -11.31 -6.77
N HIS A 22 13.28 -10.62 -5.63
CA HIS A 22 12.94 -11.23 -4.35
C HIS A 22 11.52 -11.79 -4.32
N ARG A 23 10.53 -11.07 -4.88
CA ARG A 23 9.14 -11.57 -4.94
C ARG A 23 8.98 -12.79 -5.84
N LEU A 24 9.75 -12.88 -6.93
CA LEU A 24 9.75 -14.01 -7.85
C LEU A 24 10.37 -15.27 -7.22
N GLN A 25 11.28 -15.11 -6.25
CA GLN A 25 11.88 -16.24 -5.53
C GLN A 25 10.96 -16.86 -4.47
N LEU A 26 9.88 -16.17 -4.10
CA LEU A 26 8.93 -16.70 -3.12
C LEU A 26 8.07 -17.81 -3.73
N THR A 27 7.81 -18.87 -2.97
CA THR A 27 6.76 -19.84 -3.31
C THR A 27 5.38 -19.20 -3.18
N PRO A 28 4.32 -19.76 -3.80
CA PRO A 28 2.96 -19.29 -3.57
C PRO A 28 2.57 -19.20 -2.09
N GLY A 29 2.98 -20.19 -1.29
CA GLY A 29 2.74 -20.20 0.16
C GLY A 29 3.44 -19.07 0.90
N GLN A 30 4.71 -18.80 0.56
CA GLN A 30 5.45 -17.69 1.17
C GLN A 30 4.87 -16.32 0.80
N ARG A 31 4.36 -16.16 -0.42
CA ARG A 31 3.65 -14.92 -0.81
C ARG A 31 2.37 -14.74 -0.01
N LEU A 32 1.58 -15.79 0.16
CA LEU A 32 0.37 -15.75 0.97
C LEU A 32 0.71 -15.38 2.42
N GLN A 33 1.73 -16.01 3.00
CA GLN A 33 2.15 -15.71 4.37
C GLN A 33 2.57 -14.24 4.51
N ALA A 34 3.40 -13.72 3.60
CA ALA A 34 3.81 -12.32 3.62
C ALA A 34 2.61 -11.35 3.51
N MET A 35 1.58 -11.70 2.73
CA MET A 35 0.34 -10.92 2.66
C MET A 35 -0.46 -10.97 3.97
N LEU A 36 -0.52 -12.14 4.62
CA LEU A 36 -1.19 -12.31 5.91
C LEU A 36 -0.47 -11.52 7.01
N ASP A 37 0.87 -11.58 7.07
CA ASP A 37 1.69 -10.85 8.03
C ASP A 37 1.52 -9.33 7.83
N ALA A 38 1.57 -8.86 6.59
CA ALA A 38 1.34 -7.45 6.27
C ALA A 38 -0.07 -7.00 6.68
N ARG A 39 -1.08 -7.86 6.47
CA ARG A 39 -2.46 -7.58 6.90
C ARG A 39 -2.57 -7.50 8.41
N GLU A 40 -1.97 -8.43 9.15
CA GLU A 40 -1.97 -8.43 10.61
C GLU A 40 -1.35 -7.15 11.16
N LEU A 41 -0.19 -6.76 10.63
CA LEU A 41 0.49 -5.54 11.01
C LEU A 41 -0.39 -4.30 10.77
N LEU A 42 -0.96 -4.17 9.57
CA LEU A 42 -1.80 -3.03 9.20
C LEU A 42 -3.08 -2.95 10.06
N VAL A 43 -3.73 -4.08 10.31
CA VAL A 43 -4.90 -4.17 11.19
C VAL A 43 -4.53 -3.81 12.62
N GLY A 44 -3.39 -4.28 13.13
CA GLY A 44 -2.86 -3.94 14.44
C GLY A 44 -2.67 -2.43 14.59
N PHE A 45 -2.04 -1.78 13.60
CA PHE A 45 -1.88 -0.32 13.59
C PHE A 45 -3.20 0.44 13.58
N LYS A 46 -4.15 0.05 12.71
CA LYS A 46 -5.49 0.66 12.66
C LYS A 46 -6.22 0.52 14.00
N ARG A 47 -6.19 -0.67 14.61
CA ARG A 47 -6.78 -0.92 15.91
C ARG A 47 -6.11 -0.07 17.00
N GLY A 48 -4.78 0.03 17.00
CA GLY A 48 -4.04 0.88 17.93
C GLY A 48 -4.39 2.36 17.80
N ARG A 49 -4.56 2.86 16.57
CA ARG A 49 -5.07 4.22 16.31
C ARG A 49 -6.48 4.40 16.85
N LEU A 50 -7.40 3.48 16.54
CA LEU A 50 -8.79 3.55 17.00
C LEU A 50 -8.89 3.54 18.52
N ARG A 51 -8.09 2.72 19.23
CA ARG A 51 -8.06 2.71 20.69
C ARG A 51 -7.62 4.04 21.29
N ARG A 52 -6.69 4.76 20.63
CA ARG A 52 -6.28 6.10 21.05
C ARG A 52 -7.35 7.16 20.78
N GLN A 53 -8.06 7.04 19.66
CA GLN A 53 -9.10 7.99 19.28
C GLN A 53 -10.41 7.79 20.07
N TYR A 54 -10.71 6.54 20.44
CA TYR A 54 -11.93 6.14 21.13
C TYR A 54 -11.61 5.33 22.39
N PRO A 55 -11.01 5.94 23.42
CA PRO A 55 -10.53 5.20 24.60
C PRO A 55 -11.66 4.60 25.46
N HIS A 56 -12.88 5.09 25.30
CA HIS A 56 -14.06 4.62 26.03
C HIS A 56 -14.75 3.40 25.37
N LEU A 57 -14.39 3.06 24.14
CA LEU A 57 -14.99 1.93 23.44
C LEU A 57 -14.37 0.61 23.90
N SER A 58 -15.22 -0.39 24.07
CA SER A 58 -14.80 -1.78 24.29
C SER A 58 -14.04 -2.33 23.08
N LEU A 59 -13.30 -3.41 23.28
CA LEU A 59 -12.59 -4.09 22.20
C LEU A 59 -13.52 -4.55 21.07
N ARG A 60 -14.75 -4.98 21.41
CA ARG A 60 -15.76 -5.37 20.42
C ARG A 60 -16.19 -4.19 19.56
N GLU A 61 -16.45 -3.03 20.16
CA GLU A 61 -16.84 -1.83 19.44
C GLU A 61 -15.70 -1.28 18.59
N ILE A 62 -14.45 -1.36 19.08
CA ILE A 62 -13.27 -1.04 18.27
C ILE A 62 -13.16 -1.96 17.05
N ASN A 63 -13.45 -3.25 17.18
CA ASN A 63 -13.44 -4.18 16.04
C ASN A 63 -14.55 -3.84 15.03
N LEU A 64 -15.74 -3.42 15.49
CA LEU A 64 -16.81 -2.95 14.60
C LEU A 64 -16.40 -1.67 13.85
N LYS A 65 -15.78 -0.71 14.55
CA LYS A 65 -15.25 0.51 13.90
C LYS A 65 -14.14 0.22 12.91
N LEU A 66 -13.29 -0.76 13.19
CA LEU A 66 -12.28 -1.20 12.23
C LEU A 66 -12.93 -1.75 10.95
N LEU A 67 -14.00 -2.54 11.06
CA LEU A 67 -14.73 -3.04 9.88
C LEU A 67 -15.32 -1.88 9.07
N GLU A 68 -15.95 -0.91 9.73
CA GLU A 68 -16.49 0.30 9.09
C GLU A 68 -15.40 1.09 8.34
N GLU A 69 -14.20 1.24 8.93
CA GLU A 69 -13.08 1.90 8.27
C GLU A 69 -12.57 1.15 7.04
N ILE A 70 -12.57 -0.19 7.09
CA ILE A 70 -12.14 -1.03 5.96
C ILE A 70 -13.15 -0.92 4.82
N GLU A 71 -14.44 -0.99 5.12
CA GLU A 71 -15.51 -0.84 4.13
C GLU A 71 -15.47 0.55 3.49
N ARG A 72 -15.32 1.60 4.29
CA ARG A 72 -15.15 2.97 3.79
C ARG A 72 -13.95 3.10 2.87
N ALA A 73 -12.84 2.44 3.17
CA ALA A 73 -11.65 2.44 2.33
C ALA A 73 -11.84 1.74 0.98
N GLN A 74 -12.67 0.68 0.92
CA GLN A 74 -12.99 -0.02 -0.32
C GLN A 74 -13.93 0.80 -1.22
N ASN A 75 -14.80 1.60 -0.62
CA ASN A 75 -15.76 2.44 -1.34
C ASN A 75 -15.19 3.79 -1.79
N LEU A 76 -13.96 4.14 -1.39
CA LEU A 76 -13.30 5.36 -1.85
C LEU A 76 -12.78 5.17 -3.29
N PRO A 77 -12.99 6.16 -4.19
CA PRO A 77 -12.36 6.11 -5.51
C PRO A 77 -10.83 6.03 -5.34
N PRO A 78 -10.12 5.30 -6.21
CA PRO A 78 -8.67 5.21 -6.14
C PRO A 78 -8.10 6.62 -6.12
N ARG A 79 -7.35 6.93 -5.06
CA ARG A 79 -6.78 8.27 -4.86
C ARG A 79 -6.04 8.67 -6.13
N PRO A 80 -6.37 9.79 -6.79
CA PRO A 80 -5.57 10.28 -7.89
C PRO A 80 -4.16 10.49 -7.33
N GLN A 81 -3.19 9.77 -7.87
CA GLN A 81 -1.79 9.96 -7.53
C GLN A 81 -1.47 11.40 -7.94
N SER A 82 -1.38 12.30 -6.97
CA SER A 82 -0.97 13.67 -7.20
C SER A 82 0.49 13.64 -7.64
N ILE A 83 0.72 13.51 -8.93
CA ILE A 83 1.99 13.82 -9.58
C ILE A 83 2.11 15.34 -9.47
N HIS A 84 2.60 15.83 -8.33
CA HIS A 84 3.06 17.21 -8.23
C HIS A 84 4.35 17.31 -9.06
N ARG A 85 4.17 17.67 -10.34
CA ARG A 85 5.23 18.25 -11.17
C ARG A 85 5.64 19.57 -10.54
N HIS A 86 6.78 19.57 -9.85
CA HIS A 86 7.56 20.80 -9.74
C HIS A 86 8.23 21.01 -11.10
N SER A 87 7.73 21.98 -11.86
CA SER A 87 8.46 22.53 -13.01
C SER A 87 9.53 23.51 -12.50
N PRO A 88 10.73 23.52 -13.09
CA PRO A 88 11.74 24.56 -12.87
C PRO A 88 11.33 25.91 -13.48
#